data_AF-A0A2A5H239-F1
#
_entry.id   AF-A0A2A5H239-F1
#
_cell.length_a   1.000
_cell.length_b   1.000
_cell.length_c   1.000
_cell.angle_alpha   90.00
_cell.angle_beta   90.00
_cell.angle_gamma   90.00
#
_symmetry.space_group_name_H-M   'P 1'
#
loop_
_entity.id
_entity.type
_entity.pdbx_description
1 polymer ?
#
loop_
_entity_poly.entity_id
_entity_poly.type
_entity_poly.pdbx_seq_one_letter_code
_entity_poly.pdbx_strand_id
1 'polypeptide(L)'
;MNFSSHQKKLLKDIRSALLKDKDALIVDFQTLLPKASSLFKTDVYEFWIKQLKGHPTSEIPITVYGVKDSIRVMDLGSGNNRHSAQNMILYICEALFTYQNKNELCDHQTEFHYYCINETGLVFKQSKMGIIKPGTVNLTENKYRIALHSELNVPDSEFYN
;
A
#
# COMPACT_ATOMS: atom_id res chain seq x y z
N MET A 1 -3.42 8.85 -28.71
CA MET A 1 -3.66 9.00 -27.25
C MET A 1 -2.29 9.15 -26.59
N ASN A 2 -2.03 10.18 -25.78
CA ASN A 2 -0.69 10.48 -25.27
C ASN A 2 -0.50 10.00 -23.82
N PHE A 3 0.75 9.92 -23.35
CA PHE A 3 1.10 9.45 -22.01
C PHE A 3 0.29 10.15 -20.90
N SER A 4 0.10 11.46 -21.00
CA SER A 4 -0.67 12.24 -20.01
C SER A 4 -2.13 11.79 -19.93
N SER A 5 -2.78 11.48 -21.06
CA SER A 5 -4.14 10.94 -21.07
C SER A 5 -4.23 9.59 -20.36
N HIS A 6 -3.26 8.69 -20.59
CA HIS A 6 -3.22 7.39 -19.92
C HIS A 6 -2.95 7.51 -18.42
N GLN A 7 -2.05 8.41 -18.02
CA GLN A 7 -1.79 8.70 -16.60
C GLN A 7 -3.05 9.24 -15.90
N LYS A 8 -3.73 10.23 -16.50
CA LYS A 8 -4.97 10.79 -15.94
C LYS A 8 -6.06 9.73 -15.81
N LYS A 9 -6.20 8.85 -16.81
CA LYS A 9 -7.15 7.74 -16.76
C LYS A 9 -6.81 6.78 -15.63
N LEU A 10 -5.55 6.34 -15.52
CA LEU A 10 -5.09 5.45 -14.46
C LEU A 10 -5.39 6.03 -13.06
N LEU A 11 -5.08 7.31 -12.84
CA LEU A 11 -5.37 7.98 -11.57
C LEU A 11 -6.88 8.08 -11.30
N LYS A 12 -7.71 8.33 -12.31
CA LYS A 12 -9.17 8.31 -12.17
C LYS A 12 -9.69 6.91 -11.81
N ASP A 13 -9.13 5.87 -12.42
CA ASP A 13 -9.51 4.49 -12.15
C ASP A 13 -9.11 4.09 -10.72
N ILE A 14 -7.92 4.48 -10.26
CA ILE A 14 -7.49 4.31 -8.85
C ILE A 14 -8.44 5.03 -7.89
N ARG A 15 -8.79 6.28 -8.18
CA ARG A 15 -9.76 7.02 -7.35
C ARG A 15 -11.10 6.31 -7.26
N SER A 16 -11.56 5.72 -8.38
CA SER A 16 -12.82 4.99 -8.42
C SER A 16 -12.76 3.69 -7.62
N ALA A 17 -11.62 3.00 -7.63
CA ALA A 17 -11.38 1.79 -6.82
C ALA A 17 -11.42 2.08 -5.31
N LEU A 18 -10.86 3.23 -4.88
CA LEU A 18 -10.84 3.66 -3.47
C LEU A 18 -12.24 3.90 -2.87
N LEU A 19 -13.29 3.99 -3.70
CA LEU A 19 -14.67 4.20 -3.26
C LEU A 19 -15.48 2.89 -3.16
N LYS A 20 -14.85 1.75 -3.42
CA LYS A 20 -15.48 0.43 -3.37
C LYS A 20 -15.24 -0.25 -2.02
N ASP A 21 -15.94 -1.35 -1.78
CA ASP A 21 -15.65 -2.27 -0.68
C ASP A 21 -14.26 -2.91 -0.82
N LYS A 22 -13.77 -3.55 0.26
CA LYS A 22 -12.41 -4.10 0.33
C LYS A 22 -12.11 -5.07 -0.81
N ASP A 23 -13.01 -6.02 -1.07
CA ASP A 23 -12.79 -7.06 -2.07
C ASP A 23 -12.71 -6.47 -3.47
N ALA A 24 -13.66 -5.61 -3.84
CA ALA A 24 -13.67 -4.97 -5.14
C ALA A 24 -12.49 -4.00 -5.34
N LEU A 25 -12.07 -3.30 -4.28
CA LEU A 25 -10.87 -2.46 -4.29
C LEU A 25 -9.61 -3.30 -4.58
N ILE A 26 -9.42 -4.43 -3.89
CA ILE A 26 -8.26 -5.30 -4.09
C ILE A 26 -8.23 -5.85 -5.53
N VAL A 27 -9.38 -6.33 -6.02
CA VAL A 27 -9.51 -6.85 -7.40
C VAL A 27 -9.16 -5.76 -8.43
N ASP A 28 -9.62 -4.53 -8.24
CA ASP A 28 -9.27 -3.42 -9.12
C ASP A 28 -7.74 -3.20 -9.12
N PHE A 29 -7.11 -3.13 -7.94
CA PHE A 29 -5.68 -2.89 -7.81
C PHE A 29 -4.81 -4.00 -8.42
N GLN A 30 -5.26 -5.26 -8.36
CA GLN A 30 -4.61 -6.37 -9.08
C GLN A 30 -4.51 -6.13 -10.60
N THR A 31 -5.43 -5.33 -11.17
CA THR A 31 -5.39 -4.94 -12.59
C THR A 31 -4.74 -3.58 -12.84
N LEU A 32 -4.84 -2.64 -11.89
CA LEU A 32 -4.32 -1.27 -12.03
C LEU A 32 -2.81 -1.22 -11.87
N LEU A 33 -2.23 -2.00 -10.96
CA LEU A 33 -0.79 -1.98 -10.72
C LEU A 33 0.03 -2.51 -11.91
N PRO A 34 -0.33 -3.61 -12.59
CA PRO A 34 0.34 -4.02 -13.83
C PRO A 34 0.25 -2.96 -14.94
N LYS A 35 -0.89 -2.26 -15.05
CA LYS A 35 -1.06 -1.15 -16.00
C LYS A 35 -0.15 0.02 -15.63
N ALA A 36 -0.01 0.33 -14.33
CA ALA A 36 0.91 1.34 -13.82
C ALA A 36 2.37 0.97 -14.14
N SER A 37 2.80 -0.26 -13.82
CA SER A 37 4.14 -0.77 -14.16
C SER A 37 4.46 -0.61 -15.65
N SER A 38 3.52 -1.00 -16.52
CA SER A 38 3.67 -0.89 -17.97
C SER A 38 3.77 0.58 -18.43
N LEU A 39 2.85 1.43 -17.97
CA LEU A 39 2.81 2.85 -18.33
C LEU A 39 4.07 3.60 -17.89
N PHE A 40 4.51 3.35 -16.66
CA PHE A 40 5.68 3.99 -16.04
C PHE A 40 6.98 3.24 -16.29
N LYS A 41 6.97 2.13 -17.04
CA LYS A 41 8.15 1.30 -17.35
C LYS A 41 9.01 1.04 -16.11
N THR A 42 8.38 0.53 -15.05
CA THR A 42 9.00 0.37 -13.73
C THR A 42 8.52 -0.90 -13.04
N ASP A 43 9.40 -1.44 -12.22
CA ASP A 43 9.25 -2.63 -11.38
C ASP A 43 8.84 -2.30 -9.94
N VAL A 44 8.78 -1.02 -9.55
CA VAL A 44 8.51 -0.63 -8.14
C VAL A 44 7.17 -1.15 -7.58
N TYR A 45 6.25 -1.58 -8.45
CA TYR A 45 4.96 -2.15 -8.03
C TYR A 45 4.97 -3.68 -7.95
N GLU A 46 6.04 -4.36 -8.36
CA GLU A 46 6.10 -5.83 -8.38
C GLU A 46 5.89 -6.44 -7.02
N PHE A 47 6.45 -5.82 -5.97
CA PHE A 47 6.20 -6.22 -4.59
C PHE A 47 4.69 -6.28 -4.33
N TRP A 48 3.97 -5.17 -4.49
CA TRP A 48 2.53 -5.08 -4.24
C TRP A 48 1.72 -6.03 -5.12
N ILE A 49 2.06 -6.15 -6.41
CA ILE A 49 1.40 -7.09 -7.33
C ILE A 49 1.52 -8.53 -6.80
N LYS A 50 2.71 -8.91 -6.29
CA LYS A 50 2.93 -10.23 -5.70
C LYS A 50 2.13 -10.41 -4.41
N GLN A 51 2.10 -9.42 -3.53
CA GLN A 51 1.35 -9.47 -2.28
C GLN A 51 -0.16 -9.65 -2.52
N LEU A 52 -0.75 -8.84 -3.40
CA LEU A 52 -2.18 -8.90 -3.69
C LEU A 52 -2.62 -10.22 -4.35
N LYS A 53 -1.73 -10.88 -5.09
CA LYS A 53 -2.01 -12.16 -5.75
C LYS A 53 -1.70 -13.37 -4.86
N GLY A 54 -0.77 -13.21 -3.91
CA GLY A 54 -0.27 -14.28 -3.06
C GLY A 54 -1.11 -14.55 -1.82
N HIS A 55 -2.06 -13.67 -1.49
CA HIS A 55 -2.83 -13.74 -0.26
C HIS A 55 -4.35 -13.63 -0.51
N PRO A 56 -5.19 -14.31 0.28
CA PRO A 56 -6.64 -14.11 0.26
C PRO A 56 -6.99 -12.65 0.54
N THR A 57 -8.04 -12.12 -0.09
CA THR A 57 -8.47 -10.72 0.10
C THR A 57 -8.80 -10.43 1.56
N SER A 58 -9.40 -11.39 2.27
CA SER A 58 -9.73 -11.30 3.69
C SER A 58 -8.50 -11.02 4.56
N GLU A 59 -7.33 -11.57 4.21
CA GLU A 59 -6.09 -11.45 4.98
C GLU A 59 -5.33 -10.14 4.73
N ILE A 60 -5.69 -9.38 3.69
CA ILE A 60 -5.01 -8.11 3.39
C ILE A 60 -5.49 -7.05 4.40
N PRO A 61 -4.59 -6.42 5.17
CA PRO A 61 -4.96 -5.62 6.34
C PRO A 61 -5.30 -4.17 5.98
N ILE A 62 -6.33 -3.97 5.17
CA ILE A 62 -6.77 -2.62 4.79
C ILE A 62 -7.48 -1.97 5.98
N THR A 63 -7.02 -0.79 6.44
CA THR A 63 -7.67 -0.05 7.53
C THR A 63 -8.55 1.08 7.02
N VAL A 64 -9.57 1.45 7.80
CA VAL A 64 -10.40 2.63 7.50
C VAL A 64 -9.54 3.90 7.38
N TYR A 65 -8.46 3.96 8.16
CA TYR A 65 -7.50 5.06 8.11
C TYR A 65 -6.72 5.07 6.79
N GLY A 66 -6.16 3.94 6.36
CA GLY A 66 -5.39 3.83 5.12
C GLY A 66 -6.19 4.21 3.87
N VAL A 67 -7.47 3.84 3.82
CA VAL A 67 -8.38 4.26 2.73
C VAL A 67 -8.61 5.76 2.74
N LYS A 68 -8.94 6.35 3.91
CA LYS A 68 -9.15 7.81 4.04
C LYS A 68 -7.91 8.59 3.65
N ASP A 69 -6.74 8.12 4.05
CA ASP A 69 -5.49 8.79 3.74
C ASP A 69 -5.11 8.69 2.26
N SER A 70 -5.37 7.53 1.64
CA SER A 70 -5.20 7.34 0.20
C SER A 70 -6.09 8.29 -0.61
N ILE A 71 -7.35 8.47 -0.21
CA ILE A 71 -8.27 9.44 -0.84
C ILE A 71 -7.75 10.87 -0.66
N ARG A 72 -7.33 11.23 0.55
CA ARG A 72 -6.76 12.56 0.85
C ARG A 72 -5.56 12.87 -0.03
N VAL A 73 -4.64 11.92 -0.22
CA VAL A 73 -3.47 12.12 -1.09
C VAL A 73 -3.86 12.31 -2.56
N MET A 74 -4.87 11.58 -3.04
CA MET A 74 -5.41 11.79 -4.39
C MET A 74 -6.02 13.20 -4.56
N ASP A 75 -6.68 13.73 -3.54
CA ASP A 75 -7.29 15.07 -3.55
C ASP A 75 -6.25 16.21 -3.55
N LEU A 76 -5.11 16.01 -2.89
CA LEU A 76 -4.04 17.01 -2.81
C LEU A 76 -3.24 17.18 -4.11
N GLY A 77 -3.54 16.39 -5.15
CA GLY A 77 -3.18 16.73 -6.53
C GLY A 77 -1.71 16.52 -6.92
N SER A 78 -0.98 15.62 -6.25
CA SER A 78 0.45 15.37 -6.56
C SER A 78 0.70 14.52 -7.82
N GLY A 79 -0.27 14.38 -8.73
CA GLY A 79 -0.18 13.48 -9.91
C GLY A 79 0.18 14.17 -11.22
N ASN A 80 0.75 15.37 -11.18
CA ASN A 80 0.88 16.24 -12.37
C ASN A 80 2.02 15.82 -13.31
N ASN A 81 3.02 15.10 -12.81
CA ASN A 81 4.13 14.58 -13.60
C ASN A 81 4.36 13.08 -13.33
N ARG A 82 5.16 12.44 -14.19
CA ARG A 82 5.45 11.00 -14.17
C ARG A 82 5.91 10.51 -12.80
N HIS A 83 6.94 11.15 -12.24
CA HIS A 83 7.56 10.73 -10.99
C HIS A 83 6.60 10.92 -9.81
N SER A 84 5.91 12.05 -9.78
CA SER A 84 4.95 12.38 -8.73
C SER A 84 3.75 11.41 -8.72
N ALA A 85 3.24 11.02 -9.90
CA ALA A 85 2.20 10.00 -10.01
C ALA A 85 2.69 8.62 -9.58
N GLN A 86 3.93 8.25 -9.93
CA GLN A 86 4.51 6.97 -9.52
C GLN A 86 4.64 6.88 -8.00
N ASN A 87 5.20 7.90 -7.35
CA ASN A 87 5.36 7.94 -5.90
C ASN A 87 4.00 7.98 -5.19
N MET A 88 3.02 8.69 -5.74
CA MET A 88 1.66 8.72 -5.21
C MET A 88 1.03 7.32 -5.21
N ILE A 89 1.13 6.59 -6.32
CA ILE A 89 0.57 5.23 -6.41
C ILE A 89 1.29 4.30 -5.43
N LEU A 90 2.62 4.41 -5.33
CA LEU A 90 3.40 3.63 -4.38
C LEU A 90 2.95 3.91 -2.94
N TYR A 91 2.76 5.19 -2.61
CA TYR A 91 2.27 5.61 -1.31
C TYR A 91 0.89 5.03 -0.99
N ILE A 92 -0.03 5.10 -1.95
CA ILE A 92 -1.38 4.53 -1.80
C ILE A 92 -1.30 3.02 -1.58
N CYS A 93 -0.42 2.30 -2.27
CA CYS A 93 -0.25 0.86 -2.03
C CYS A 93 0.21 0.57 -0.61
N GLU A 94 1.18 1.35 -0.12
CA GLU A 94 1.69 1.19 1.24
C GLU A 94 0.61 1.49 2.29
N ALA A 95 -0.13 2.58 2.13
CA ALA A 95 -1.23 2.96 3.02
C ALA A 95 -2.40 1.98 3.00
N LEU A 96 -2.72 1.39 1.84
CA LEU A 96 -3.84 0.44 1.70
C LEU A 96 -3.49 -0.97 2.16
N PHE A 97 -2.33 -1.48 1.76
CA PHE A 97 -2.05 -2.92 1.82
C PHE A 97 -1.12 -3.30 2.97
N THR A 98 -0.73 -2.34 3.79
CA THR A 98 -0.12 -2.60 5.09
C THR A 98 -1.05 -2.09 6.18
N TYR A 99 -0.97 -2.71 7.35
CA TYR A 99 -1.68 -2.17 8.49
C TYR A 99 -1.07 -0.82 8.87
N GLN A 100 -1.95 0.19 8.94
CA GLN A 100 -1.60 1.56 9.29
C GLN A 100 -2.62 2.09 10.29
N ASN A 101 -2.13 2.65 11.39
CA ASN A 101 -2.95 3.19 12.48
C ASN A 101 -2.63 4.67 12.71
N LYS A 102 -3.66 5.51 12.83
CA LYS A 102 -3.55 6.97 13.06
C LYS A 102 -2.84 7.34 14.37
N ASN A 103 -2.90 6.46 15.37
CA ASN A 103 -2.38 6.72 16.71
C ASN A 103 -0.92 6.28 16.85
N GLU A 104 -0.36 5.62 15.84
CA GLU A 104 0.96 5.05 15.89
C GLU A 104 1.90 5.73 14.91
N LEU A 105 2.44 6.85 15.37
CA LEU A 105 3.40 7.63 14.62
C LEU A 105 4.82 7.39 15.14
N CYS A 106 5.81 7.51 14.25
CA CYS A 106 7.20 7.56 14.66
C CYS A 106 7.52 8.90 15.35
N ASP A 107 8.73 9.02 15.90
CA ASP A 107 9.20 10.22 16.62
C ASP A 107 9.18 11.51 15.76
N HIS A 108 9.06 11.36 14.43
CA HIS A 108 8.90 12.45 13.45
C HIS A 108 7.50 12.53 12.84
N GLN A 109 6.49 11.97 13.51
CA GLN A 109 5.08 11.97 13.10
C GLN A 109 4.81 11.26 11.76
N THR A 110 5.70 10.40 11.28
CA THR A 110 5.43 9.58 10.08
C THR A 110 4.82 8.26 10.46
N GLU A 111 3.95 7.74 9.61
CA GLU A 111 3.19 6.52 9.87
C GLU A 111 4.08 5.27 9.80
N PHE A 112 3.71 4.26 10.59
CA PHE A 112 4.27 2.93 10.50
C PHE A 112 3.43 2.04 9.58
N HIS A 113 4.14 1.21 8.82
CA HIS A 113 3.61 0.20 7.93
C HIS A 113 4.12 -1.16 8.39
N TYR A 114 3.20 -2.11 8.53
CA TYR A 114 3.50 -3.41 9.13
C TYR A 114 3.78 -4.49 8.07
N TYR A 115 4.81 -5.28 8.34
CA TYR A 115 5.35 -6.30 7.48
C TYR A 115 5.68 -7.56 8.30
N CYS A 116 5.88 -8.69 7.62
CA CYS A 116 6.20 -9.97 8.24
C CYS A 116 7.40 -10.61 7.53
N ILE A 117 8.39 -11.09 8.29
CA ILE A 117 9.54 -11.83 7.76
C ILE A 117 9.10 -13.26 7.41
N ASN A 118 9.30 -13.67 6.17
CA ASN A 118 8.81 -14.96 5.66
C ASN A 118 9.41 -16.17 6.41
N GLU A 119 10.70 -16.12 6.75
CA GLU A 119 11.41 -17.25 7.37
C GLU A 119 11.02 -17.46 8.84
N THR A 120 10.81 -16.37 9.57
CA THR A 120 10.61 -16.41 11.03
C THR A 120 9.17 -16.15 11.46
N GLY A 121 8.32 -15.64 10.56
CA GLY A 121 6.99 -15.13 10.91
C GLY A 121 7.03 -13.88 11.79
N LEU A 122 8.19 -13.24 11.93
CA LEU A 122 8.33 -12.06 12.79
C LEU A 122 7.65 -10.86 12.14
N VAL A 123 6.63 -10.32 12.80
CA VAL A 123 6.00 -9.06 12.44
C VAL A 123 6.90 -7.90 12.88
N PHE A 124 7.14 -6.97 11.96
CA PHE A 124 7.87 -5.74 12.20
C PHE A 124 7.15 -4.57 11.55
N LYS A 125 7.55 -3.35 11.92
CA LYS A 125 7.03 -2.13 11.32
C LYS A 125 8.15 -1.25 10.82
N GLN A 126 7.91 -0.63 9.67
CA GLN A 126 8.82 0.32 9.05
C GLN A 126 8.08 1.65 8.83
N SER A 127 8.74 2.75 9.15
CA SER A 127 8.23 4.08 8.83
C SER A 127 8.79 4.58 7.50
N LYS A 128 8.14 5.60 6.92
CA LYS A 128 8.64 6.32 5.74
C LYS A 128 10.06 6.87 5.89
N MET A 129 10.47 7.17 7.13
CA MET A 129 11.81 7.68 7.45
C MET A 129 12.86 6.56 7.57
N GLY A 130 12.49 5.31 7.31
CA GLY A 130 13.38 4.15 7.41
C GLY A 130 13.58 3.63 8.84
N ILE A 131 12.85 4.15 9.83
CA ILE A 131 12.87 3.60 11.19
C ILE A 131 12.19 2.23 11.17
N ILE A 132 12.91 1.19 11.58
CA ILE A 132 12.44 -0.20 11.66
C ILE A 132 12.31 -0.61 13.13
N LYS A 133 11.19 -1.25 13.50
CA LYS A 133 10.97 -1.80 14.84
C LYS A 133 10.49 -3.26 14.74
N PRO A 134 11.17 -4.22 15.40
CA PRO A 134 12.40 -4.04 16.19
C PRO A 134 13.61 -3.74 15.29
N GLY A 135 14.56 -2.91 15.77
CA GLY A 135 15.74 -2.49 14.99
C GLY A 135 16.75 -3.60 14.66
N THR A 136 16.47 -4.83 15.09
CA THR A 136 17.25 -6.04 14.81
C THR A 136 16.88 -6.68 13.48
N VAL A 137 15.83 -6.21 12.79
CA VAL A 137 15.39 -6.74 11.51
C VAL A 137 16.34 -6.29 10.39
N ASN A 138 16.91 -7.25 9.68
CA ASN A 138 17.72 -7.01 8.49
C ASN A 138 16.90 -7.28 7.21
N LEU A 139 16.75 -6.27 6.35
CA LEU A 139 15.92 -6.31 5.14
C LEU A 139 16.70 -6.67 3.86
N THR A 140 17.99 -7.01 3.94
CA THR A 140 18.89 -7.12 2.78
C THR A 140 18.55 -8.17 1.72
N GLU A 141 17.50 -8.99 1.89
CA GLU A 141 17.21 -10.10 0.96
C GLU A 141 15.75 -10.21 0.47
N ASN A 142 14.91 -9.16 0.58
CA ASN A 142 13.49 -9.21 0.16
C ASN A 142 12.68 -10.36 0.81
N LYS A 143 13.11 -10.85 1.98
CA LYS A 143 12.48 -11.97 2.69
C LYS A 143 11.30 -11.54 3.55
N TYR A 144 10.52 -10.57 3.09
CA TYR A 144 9.35 -10.11 3.81
C TYR A 144 8.15 -9.95 2.90
N ARG A 145 6.99 -9.88 3.54
CA ARG A 145 5.68 -9.65 2.93
C ARG A 145 4.90 -8.66 3.78
N ILE A 146 3.71 -8.29 3.33
CA ILE A 146 2.77 -7.57 4.20
C ILE A 146 2.43 -8.47 5.40
N ALA A 147 2.27 -7.87 6.58
CA ALA A 147 1.67 -8.58 7.70
C ALA A 147 0.20 -8.85 7.37
N LEU A 148 -0.28 -10.05 7.63
CA LEU A 148 -1.67 -10.41 7.36
C LEU A 148 -2.57 -10.02 8.53
N HIS A 149 -3.87 -9.86 8.27
CA HIS A 149 -4.88 -9.59 9.31
C HIS A 149 -4.76 -10.57 10.47
N SER A 150 -4.66 -11.88 10.22
CA SER A 150 -4.52 -12.91 11.26
C SER A 150 -3.25 -12.80 12.11
N GLU A 151 -2.23 -12.06 11.65
CA GLU A 151 -0.96 -11.86 12.37
C GLU A 151 -0.95 -10.56 13.18
N LEU A 152 -1.89 -9.68 12.91
CA LEU A 152 -2.05 -8.39 13.56
C LEU A 152 -3.00 -8.58 14.73
N ASN A 153 -2.47 -8.61 15.94
CA ASN A 153 -3.26 -8.71 17.18
C ASN A 153 -3.97 -7.37 17.48
N VAL A 154 -4.92 -6.99 16.63
CA VAL A 154 -5.61 -5.68 16.64
C VAL A 154 -7.12 -5.84 16.47
N PRO A 155 -7.95 -4.89 16.97
CA PRO A 155 -9.41 -5.03 16.92
C PRO A 155 -9.98 -4.98 15.49
N ASP A 156 -10.99 -5.81 15.21
CA ASP A 156 -11.62 -5.88 13.88
C ASP A 156 -12.24 -4.56 13.42
N SER A 157 -12.64 -3.69 14.35
CA SER A 157 -13.20 -2.36 14.06
C SER A 157 -12.24 -1.40 13.36
N GLU A 158 -10.94 -1.70 13.34
CA GLU A 158 -9.95 -0.88 12.63
C GLU A 158 -9.88 -1.18 11.13
N PHE A 159 -10.32 -2.37 10.71
CA PHE A 159 -10.26 -2.81 9.33
C PHE A 159 -11.41 -2.23 8.51
N TYR A 160 -11.10 -1.99 7.24
CA TYR A 160 -12.05 -1.62 6.22
C TYR A 160 -12.66 -2.89 5.64
N ASN A 161 -13.99 -2.97 5.69
CA ASN A 161 -14.77 -4.06 5.09
C ASN A 161 -15.36 -3.57 3.76
#